data_AF-A0A536Z3M1-F1
#
_entry.id   AF-A0A536Z3M1-F1
#
_cell.length_a   1.000
_cell.length_b   1.000
_cell.length_c   1.000
_cell.angle_alpha   90.00
_cell.angle_beta   90.00
_cell.angle_gamma   90.00
#
_symmetry.space_group_name_H-M   'P 1'
#
loop_
_entity.id
_entity.type
_entity.pdbx_description
1 polymer ?
#
loop_
_entity_poly.entity_id
_entity_poly.type
_entity_poly.pdbx_seq_one_letter_code
_entity_poly.pdbx_strand_id
1 'polypeptide(L)'
;GVHAVRSAAGEVGFRVLVGGGLGRTPMIGHVIREFLPREEILNYLDAILRVYNRFGRRDNKYKARIKILVKEMTPEVFARHVEADWERLKGGPATVPDEEIARLSAFFVPPPYEPLLGDDAGFRAAIAD
;
A
#
# COMPACT_ATOMS: atom_id res chain seq x y z
N GLY A 1 -2.17 -3.71 -2.14
CA GLY A 1 -2.25 -2.30 -2.56
C GLY A 1 -1.82 -1.46 -1.38
N VAL A 2 -0.99 -0.46 -1.63
CA VAL A 2 -0.53 0.48 -0.61
C VAL A 2 -0.79 1.86 -1.19
N HIS A 3 -1.72 2.60 -0.59
CA HIS A 3 -2.10 3.93 -1.07
C HIS A 3 -1.61 4.96 -0.07
N ALA A 4 -0.83 5.94 -0.52
CA ALA A 4 -0.42 7.05 0.33
C ALA A 4 -1.65 7.89 0.72
N VAL A 5 -1.76 8.21 2.01
CA VAL A 5 -2.85 9.01 2.57
C VAL A 5 -2.29 10.00 3.58
N ARG A 6 -3.06 11.05 3.88
CA ARG A 6 -2.79 11.96 4.99
C ARG A 6 -3.83 11.77 6.08
N SER A 7 -3.38 11.73 7.34
CA SER A 7 -4.28 11.72 8.51
C SER A 7 -4.96 13.09 8.66
N ALA A 8 -5.99 13.14 9.51
CA ALA A 8 -6.63 14.42 9.87
C ALA A 8 -5.66 15.40 10.56
N ALA A 9 -4.58 14.88 11.17
CA ALA A 9 -3.50 15.67 11.77
C ALA A 9 -2.42 16.10 10.76
N GLY A 10 -2.58 15.73 9.47
CA GLY A 10 -1.63 16.08 8.40
C GLY A 10 -0.47 15.10 8.21
N GLU A 11 -0.42 14.04 9.01
CA GLU A 11 0.66 13.04 8.97
C GLU A 11 0.53 12.15 7.73
N VAL A 12 1.66 11.86 7.09
CA VAL A 12 1.71 10.96 5.93
C VAL A 12 1.73 9.51 6.42
N GLY A 13 0.87 8.68 5.85
CA GLY A 13 0.83 7.25 6.10
C GLY A 13 0.27 6.49 4.91
N PHE A 14 -0.17 5.25 5.15
CA PHE A 14 -0.66 4.37 4.12
C PHE A 14 -2.00 3.73 4.46
N ARG A 15 -2.90 3.67 3.48
CA ARG A 15 -4.06 2.77 3.46
C ARG A 15 -3.65 1.46 2.81
N VAL A 16 -3.86 0.33 3.48
CA VAL A 16 -3.37 -0.98 3.06
C VAL A 16 -4.51 -1.89 2.64
N LEU A 17 -4.39 -2.44 1.43
CA LEU A 17 -5.36 -3.34 0.81
C LEU A 17 -4.73 -4.70 0.46
N VAL A 18 -5.47 -5.79 0.66
CA VAL A 18 -5.00 -7.16 0.36
C VAL A 18 -6.08 -7.97 -0.36
N GLY A 19 -5.68 -9.02 -1.08
CA GLY A 19 -6.63 -9.97 -1.68
C GLY A 19 -7.14 -9.62 -3.07
N GLY A 20 -6.58 -8.61 -3.74
CA GLY A 20 -6.92 -8.29 -5.13
C GLY A 20 -6.24 -9.20 -6.17
N GLY A 21 -6.79 -9.28 -7.38
CA GLY A 21 -6.08 -9.80 -8.54
C GLY A 21 -6.97 -10.26 -9.71
N LEU A 22 -6.47 -10.08 -10.93
CA LEU A 22 -7.21 -10.25 -12.20
C LEU A 22 -7.11 -11.63 -12.87
N GLY A 23 -6.39 -12.60 -12.29
CA GLY A 23 -6.37 -13.98 -12.82
C GLY A 23 -7.77 -14.62 -12.79
N ARG A 24 -7.95 -15.81 -13.38
CA ARG A 24 -9.21 -16.57 -13.63
C ARG A 24 -10.51 -16.08 -12.96
N THR A 25 -10.55 -15.94 -11.63
CA THR A 25 -11.67 -15.31 -10.91
C THR A 25 -11.24 -13.91 -10.45
N PRO A 26 -11.66 -12.82 -11.11
CA PRO A 26 -11.26 -11.47 -10.72
C PRO A 26 -11.80 -11.12 -9.33
N MET A 27 -10.98 -10.45 -8.52
CA MET A 27 -11.33 -10.03 -7.17
C MET A 27 -10.73 -8.66 -6.86
N ILE A 28 -11.52 -7.80 -6.21
CA ILE A 28 -11.09 -6.50 -5.71
C ILE A 28 -10.35 -6.70 -4.39
N GLY A 29 -9.32 -5.89 -4.13
CA GLY A 29 -8.62 -5.91 -2.85
C GLY A 29 -9.46 -5.26 -1.75
N HIS A 30 -9.40 -5.81 -0.54
CA HIS A 30 -10.10 -5.30 0.62
C HIS A 30 -9.16 -4.46 1.46
N VAL A 31 -9.64 -3.33 1.99
CA VAL A 31 -8.91 -2.55 2.98
C VAL A 31 -8.82 -3.38 4.26
N ILE A 32 -7.61 -3.61 4.74
CA ILE A 32 -7.35 -4.27 6.03
C ILE A 32 -6.84 -3.29 7.08
N ARG A 33 -6.38 -2.11 6.64
CA ARG A 33 -5.96 -1.02 7.51
C ARG A 33 -6.17 0.32 6.82
N GLU A 34 -6.91 1.20 7.50
CA GLU A 34 -7.24 2.52 6.99
C GLU A 34 -6.04 3.48 7.03
N PHE A 35 -5.25 3.41 8.11
CA PHE A 35 -4.06 4.23 8.29
C PHE A 35 -2.94 3.45 8.98
N LEU A 36 -1.80 3.38 8.30
CA LEU A 36 -0.53 2.84 8.79
C LEU A 36 0.50 3.99 8.84
N PRO A 37 1.17 4.22 9.98
CA PRO A 37 2.30 5.16 10.03
C PRO A 37 3.36 4.81 8.99
N ARG A 38 3.95 5.82 8.35
CA ARG A 38 4.82 5.62 7.18
C ARG A 38 6.05 4.78 7.49
N GLU A 39 6.59 4.91 8.69
CA GLU A 39 7.77 4.22 9.20
C GLU A 39 7.53 2.71 9.39
N GLU A 40 6.27 2.29 9.55
CA GLU A 40 5.88 0.90 9.80
C GLU A 40 5.57 0.12 8.51
N ILE A 41 5.75 0.73 7.33
CA ILE A 41 5.34 0.12 6.06
C ILE A 41 6.01 -1.24 5.81
N LEU A 42 7.31 -1.37 6.09
CA LEU A 42 8.02 -2.63 5.85
C LEU A 42 7.63 -3.70 6.87
N ASN A 43 7.54 -3.35 8.16
CA ASN A 43 7.07 -4.27 9.21
C ASN A 43 5.67 -4.81 8.91
N TYR A 44 4.76 -3.96 8.43
CA TYR A 44 3.39 -4.37 8.11
C TYR A 44 3.31 -5.26 6.86
N LEU A 45 4.12 -4.96 5.83
CA LEU A 45 4.23 -5.83 4.65
C LEU A 45 4.81 -7.20 5.02
N ASP A 46 5.80 -7.26 5.91
CA ASP A 46 6.35 -8.51 6.44
C ASP A 46 5.29 -9.32 7.20
N ALA A 47 4.47 -8.67 8.05
CA ALA A 47 3.35 -9.32 8.72
C ALA A 47 2.37 -9.95 7.72
N ILE A 48 2.00 -9.23 6.65
CA ILE A 48 1.14 -9.76 5.57
C ILE A 48 1.78 -10.98 4.90
N LEU A 49 3.07 -10.91 4.58
CA LEU A 49 3.80 -12.01 3.95
C LEU A 49 3.91 -13.23 4.88
N ARG A 50 4.12 -13.03 6.18
CA ARG A 50 4.17 -14.10 7.18
C ARG A 50 2.84 -14.83 7.31
N VAL A 51 1.73 -14.09 7.38
CA VAL A 51 0.37 -14.68 7.40
C VAL A 51 0.11 -15.45 6.11
N TYR A 52 0.43 -14.87 4.95
CA TYR A 52 0.26 -15.56 3.67
C TYR A 52 1.15 -16.80 3.54
N ASN A 53 2.39 -16.76 4.01
CA ASN A 53 3.29 -17.91 3.99
C ASN A 53 2.81 -19.03 4.92
N ARG A 54 2.24 -18.69 6.08
CA ARG A 54 1.73 -19.66 7.05
C ARG A 54 0.45 -20.35 6.58
N PHE A 55 -0.50 -19.61 6.03
CA PHE A 55 -1.85 -20.12 5.72
C PHE A 55 -2.11 -20.33 4.23
N GLY A 56 -1.24 -19.84 3.34
CA GLY A 56 -1.39 -19.97 1.89
C GLY A 56 -1.32 -21.42 1.43
N ARG A 57 -2.25 -21.81 0.56
CA ARG A 57 -2.30 -23.16 -0.02
C ARG A 57 -1.12 -23.42 -0.95
N ARG A 58 -0.41 -24.53 -0.72
CA ARG A 58 0.68 -25.03 -1.57
C ARG A 58 0.35 -26.33 -2.30
N ASP A 59 -0.76 -26.96 -1.93
CA ASP A 59 -1.25 -28.21 -2.46
C ASP A 59 -1.98 -28.05 -3.82
N ASN A 60 -2.59 -26.88 -4.06
CA ASN A 60 -3.31 -26.60 -5.29
C ASN A 60 -2.92 -25.25 -5.89
N LYS A 61 -2.21 -25.28 -7.03
CA LYS A 61 -1.76 -24.07 -7.74
C LYS A 61 -2.89 -23.10 -8.11
N TYR A 62 -4.11 -23.59 -8.33
CA TYR A 62 -5.27 -22.76 -8.68
C TYR A 62 -5.87 -22.03 -7.46
N LYS A 63 -5.54 -22.48 -6.25
CA LYS A 63 -5.96 -21.87 -4.98
C LYS A 63 -4.80 -21.20 -4.23
N ALA A 64 -3.60 -21.18 -4.81
CA ALA A 64 -2.40 -20.73 -4.12
C ALA A 64 -2.29 -19.20 -3.95
N ARG A 65 -3.05 -18.40 -4.69
CA ARG A 65 -2.95 -16.92 -4.63
C ARG A 65 -3.59 -16.36 -3.36
N ILE A 66 -2.99 -15.32 -2.80
CA ILE A 66 -3.47 -14.63 -1.58
C ILE A 66 -4.95 -14.22 -1.64
N LYS A 67 -5.48 -13.86 -2.82
CA LYS A 67 -6.92 -13.56 -2.99
C LYS A 67 -7.86 -14.68 -2.58
N ILE A 68 -7.44 -15.94 -2.77
CA ILE A 68 -8.20 -17.11 -2.35
C ILE A 68 -8.14 -17.26 -0.84
N LEU A 69 -6.95 -17.11 -0.26
CA LEU A 69 -6.77 -17.15 1.19
C LEU A 69 -7.62 -16.10 1.90
N VAL A 70 -7.55 -14.83 1.46
CA VAL A 70 -8.34 -13.73 2.04
C VAL A 70 -9.84 -13.99 1.91
N LYS A 71 -10.29 -14.57 0.79
CA LYS A 71 -11.69 -14.96 0.61
C LYS A 71 -12.12 -16.05 1.59
N GLU A 72 -11.28 -17.08 1.77
CA GLU A 72 -11.57 -18.23 2.63
C GLU A 72 -11.53 -17.85 4.13
N MET A 73 -10.63 -16.96 4.54
CA MET A 73 -10.56 -16.46 5.92
C MET A 73 -11.58 -15.36 6.22
N THR A 74 -12.05 -14.65 5.19
CA THR A 74 -12.61 -13.28 5.24
C THR A 74 -11.56 -12.19 5.49
N PRO A 75 -11.76 -10.96 4.94
CA PRO A 75 -10.84 -9.84 5.14
C PRO A 75 -10.60 -9.50 6.62
N GLU A 76 -11.63 -9.59 7.45
CA GLU A 76 -11.58 -9.22 8.87
C GLU A 76 -10.72 -10.21 9.67
N VAL A 77 -10.86 -11.51 9.42
CA VAL A 77 -10.02 -12.52 10.07
C VAL A 77 -8.59 -12.43 9.58
N PHE A 78 -8.38 -12.22 8.28
CA PHE A 78 -7.04 -12.02 7.74
C PHE A 78 -6.38 -10.79 8.37
N ALA A 79 -7.09 -9.67 8.48
CA ALA A 79 -6.62 -8.46 9.13
C ALA A 79 -6.22 -8.72 10.59
N ARG A 80 -7.05 -9.44 11.38
CA ARG A 80 -6.70 -9.79 12.77
C ARG A 80 -5.40 -10.60 12.88
N HIS A 81 -5.16 -11.53 11.95
CA HIS A 81 -3.90 -12.28 11.93
C HIS A 81 -2.69 -11.38 11.58
N VAL A 82 -2.87 -10.46 10.65
CA VAL A 82 -1.83 -9.49 10.27
C VAL A 82 -1.51 -8.55 11.43
N GLU A 83 -2.53 -7.98 12.07
CA GLU A 83 -2.36 -7.10 13.24
C GLU A 83 -1.64 -7.84 14.38
N ALA A 84 -2.05 -9.07 14.69
CA ALA A 84 -1.40 -9.86 15.74
C ALA A 84 0.07 -10.23 15.44
N ASP A 85 0.45 -10.37 14.17
CA ASP A 85 1.84 -10.61 13.77
C ASP A 85 2.63 -9.28 13.74
N TRP A 86 2.03 -8.21 13.23
CA TRP A 86 2.63 -6.87 13.16
C TRP A 86 2.94 -6.29 14.54
N GLU A 87 2.07 -6.47 15.55
CA GLU A 87 2.35 -6.01 16.92
C GLU A 87 3.67 -6.57 17.50
N ARG A 88 4.17 -7.70 16.98
CA ARG A 88 5.47 -8.27 17.36
C ARG A 88 6.65 -7.72 16.56
N LEU A 89 6.38 -7.14 15.40
CA LEU A 89 7.38 -6.59 14.47
C LEU A 89 7.51 -5.07 14.60
N LYS A 90 6.48 -4.40 15.11
CA LYS A 90 6.39 -2.95 15.26
C LYS A 90 7.57 -2.39 16.05
N GLY A 91 8.19 -1.33 15.54
CA GLY A 91 9.44 -0.78 16.11
C GLY A 91 10.67 -1.68 15.93
N GLY A 92 10.56 -2.77 15.16
CA GLY A 92 11.66 -3.69 14.87
C GLY A 92 12.66 -3.16 13.83
N PRO A 93 13.60 -4.00 13.38
CA PRO A 93 14.68 -3.60 12.47
C PRO A 93 14.25 -3.06 11.11
N ALA A 94 13.03 -3.35 10.65
CA ALA A 94 12.49 -2.85 9.39
C ALA A 94 11.67 -1.56 9.57
N THR A 95 11.69 -0.93 10.75
CA THR A 95 11.15 0.42 10.94
C THR A 95 11.97 1.41 10.12
N VAL A 96 11.33 2.14 9.22
CA VAL A 96 12.02 3.06 8.30
C VAL A 96 12.30 4.38 9.00
N PRO A 97 13.58 4.77 9.20
CA PRO A 97 13.91 6.02 9.87
C PRO A 97 13.64 7.22 8.97
N ASP A 98 13.37 8.37 9.58
CA ASP A 98 13.07 9.62 8.86
C ASP A 98 14.20 10.05 7.93
N GLU A 99 15.45 9.79 8.31
CA GLU A 99 16.63 10.08 7.50
C GLU A 99 16.64 9.28 6.18
N GLU A 100 16.16 8.04 6.21
CA GLU A 100 16.06 7.19 5.01
C GLU A 100 14.94 7.69 4.09
N ILE A 101 13.82 8.12 4.66
CA ILE A 101 12.73 8.74 3.91
C ILE A 101 13.21 10.05 3.26
N ALA A 102 13.96 10.88 3.99
CA ALA A 102 14.52 12.11 3.47
C ALA A 102 15.53 11.84 2.33
N ARG A 103 16.42 10.85 2.51
CA ARG A 103 17.38 10.42 1.49
C ARG A 103 16.67 9.98 0.22
N LEU A 104 15.63 9.15 0.33
CA LEU A 104 14.87 8.68 -0.82
C LEU A 104 14.08 9.81 -1.50
N SER A 105 13.49 10.70 -0.71
CA SER A 105 12.71 11.84 -1.23
C SER A 105 13.59 12.79 -2.07
N ALA A 106 14.88 12.92 -1.72
CA ALA A 106 15.82 13.74 -2.48
C ALA A 106 16.07 13.25 -3.92
N PHE A 107 15.70 12.01 -4.27
CA PHE A 107 15.77 11.52 -5.65
C PHE A 107 14.54 11.89 -6.50
N PHE A 108 13.45 12.36 -5.88
CA PHE A 108 12.20 12.71 -6.55
C PHE A 108 11.99 14.22 -6.63
N VAL A 109 13.04 14.94 -7.05
CA VAL A 109 12.95 16.39 -7.29
C VAL A 109 12.20 16.61 -8.61
N PRO A 110 11.22 17.52 -8.67
CA PRO A 110 10.62 17.89 -9.93
C PRO A 110 11.72 18.38 -10.90
N PRO A 111 11.62 18.04 -12.20
CA PRO A 111 12.41 18.71 -13.23
C PRO A 111 12.36 20.23 -13.07
N PRO A 112 13.38 20.96 -13.55
CA PRO A 112 13.38 22.42 -13.55
C PRO A 112 12.36 22.93 -14.57
N TYR A 113 11.07 22.80 -14.24
CA TYR A 113 9.98 23.27 -15.06
C TYR A 113 10.07 24.77 -15.21
N GLU A 114 9.89 25.25 -16.44
CA GLU A 114 9.72 26.66 -16.69
C GLU A 114 8.39 27.12 -16.04
N PRO A 115 8.40 28.17 -15.22
CA PRO A 115 7.18 28.71 -14.64
C PRO A 115 6.38 29.45 -15.72
N LEU A 116 5.46 28.73 -16.36
CA LEU A 116 4.52 29.30 -17.32
C LEU A 116 3.30 29.89 -16.60
N LEU A 117 2.84 31.06 -17.03
CA LEU A 117 1.73 31.81 -16.41
C LEU A 117 0.35 31.16 -16.59
N GLY A 118 0.25 30.07 -17.36
CA GLY A 118 -1.00 29.36 -17.63
C GLY A 118 -1.99 30.15 -18.51
N ASP A 119 -1.52 31.21 -19.17
CA ASP A 119 -2.29 32.06 -20.08
C ASP A 119 -2.04 31.74 -21.56
N ASP A 120 -1.39 30.60 -21.84
CA ASP A 120 -1.11 30.13 -23.19
C ASP A 120 -2.39 30.12 -24.04
N ALA A 121 -2.38 30.95 -25.09
CA ALA A 121 -3.53 31.16 -25.95
C ALA A 121 -3.92 29.87 -26.70
N GLY A 122 -2.95 29.00 -27.00
CA GLY A 122 -3.20 27.71 -27.65
C GLY A 122 -3.88 26.72 -26.71
N PHE A 123 -3.45 26.63 -25.45
CA PHE A 123 -4.11 25.83 -24.43
C PHE A 123 -5.55 26.30 -24.18
N ARG A 124 -5.76 27.62 -24.07
CA ARG A 124 -7.09 28.22 -23.90
C ARG A 124 -8.02 27.97 -25.07
N ALA A 125 -7.51 28.01 -26.31
CA ALA A 125 -8.29 27.68 -27.49
C ALA A 125 -8.68 26.19 -27.52
N ALA A 126 -7.78 25.29 -27.12
CA ALA A 126 -8.01 23.85 -27.14
C ALA A 126 -9.04 23.33 -26.09
N ILE A 127 -9.28 24.09 -25.02
CA ILE A 127 -10.31 23.78 -23.99
C ILE A 127 -11.62 24.55 -24.18
N ALA A 128 -11.70 25.40 -25.20
CA ALA A 128 -12.92 26.17 -25.53
C ALA A 128 -13.85 25.44 -26.52
N ASP A 129 -13.36 24.39 -27.18
CA ASP A 129 -14.13 23.42 -28.00
C ASP A 129 -14.61 22.23 -27.14
#